data_AF-A0A447XZC0-F1
#
_entry.id   AF-A0A447XZC0-F1
#
_cell.length_a   1.000
_cell.length_b   1.000
_cell.length_c   1.000
_cell.angle_alpha   90.00
_cell.angle_beta   90.00
_cell.angle_gamma   90.00
#
_symmetry.space_group_name_H-M   'P 1'
#
loop_
_entity.id
_entity.type
_entity.pdbx_description
1 polymer ?
#
loop_
_entity_poly.entity_id
_entity_poly.type
_entity_poly.pdbx_seq_one_letter_code
_entity_poly.pdbx_strand_id
1 'polypeptide(L)'
;MAGARLFESTFGMSYETALWAGAAATILYTFIGGFLAVSWTDTVQASLMIFALILTPVIVIISVGGFGDSLEVIKQKSIENVDMLKGLNFVAIISLMGWGLGYFGQPHILARLWRRILTTVSSMRVVSV
;
A
#
# COMPACT_ATOMS: atom_id res chain seq x y z
N MET A 1 -8.44 -6.67 -6.26
CA MET A 1 -9.87 -6.91 -5.96
C MET A 1 -10.56 -5.68 -5.37
N ALA A 2 -9.93 -4.91 -4.46
CA ALA A 2 -10.49 -3.64 -3.99
C ALA A 2 -10.73 -2.60 -5.12
N GLY A 3 -9.85 -2.54 -6.12
CA GLY A 3 -9.98 -1.60 -7.26
C GLY A 3 -11.24 -1.81 -8.11
N ALA A 4 -11.63 -3.06 -8.39
CA ALA A 4 -12.82 -3.32 -9.20
C ALA A 4 -14.12 -2.91 -8.48
N ARG A 5 -14.18 -3.03 -7.15
CA ARG A 5 -15.29 -2.52 -6.32
C ARG A 5 -15.34 -0.98 -6.30
N LEU A 6 -14.19 -0.31 -6.28
CA LEU A 6 -14.13 1.15 -6.41
C LEU A 6 -14.61 1.63 -7.79
N PHE A 7 -14.22 0.93 -8.86
CA PHE A 7 -14.70 1.26 -10.21
C PHE A 7 -16.21 1.02 -10.36
N GLU A 8 -16.73 -0.05 -9.75
CA GLU A 8 -18.17 -0.31 -9.67
C GLU A 8 -18.91 0.83 -8.96
N SER A 9 -18.44 1.30 -7.80
CA SER A 9 -19.12 2.37 -7.05
C SER A 9 -18.92 3.77 -7.65
N THR A 10 -17.84 4.02 -8.39
CA THR A 10 -17.50 5.36 -8.91
C THR A 10 -18.00 5.57 -10.34
N PHE A 11 -17.96 4.54 -11.19
CA PHE A 11 -18.33 4.62 -12.60
C PHE A 11 -19.61 3.86 -12.96
N GLY A 12 -20.24 3.15 -12.00
CA GLY A 12 -21.45 2.36 -12.24
C GLY A 12 -21.24 1.16 -13.17
N MET A 13 -19.98 0.76 -13.39
CA MET A 13 -19.61 -0.34 -14.28
C MET A 13 -19.68 -1.68 -13.56
N SER A 14 -20.15 -2.72 -14.25
CA SER A 14 -20.12 -4.11 -13.75
C SER A 14 -18.72 -4.48 -13.22
N TYR A 15 -18.67 -5.07 -12.02
CA TYR A 15 -17.44 -5.54 -11.38
C TYR A 15 -16.60 -6.42 -12.31
N GLU A 16 -17.26 -7.28 -13.08
CA GLU A 16 -16.60 -8.23 -13.99
C GLU A 16 -15.92 -7.49 -15.15
N THR A 17 -16.61 -6.50 -15.74
CA THR A 17 -16.06 -5.66 -16.82
C THR A 17 -14.89 -4.81 -16.32
N ALA A 18 -15.02 -4.21 -15.14
CA ALA A 18 -13.96 -3.41 -14.54
C ALA A 18 -12.71 -4.25 -14.22
N LEU A 19 -12.90 -5.50 -13.76
CA LEU A 19 -11.81 -6.42 -13.47
C LEU A 19 -11.04 -6.80 -14.74
N TRP A 20 -11.75 -7.19 -15.81
CA TRP A 20 -11.12 -7.59 -17.07
C TRP A 20 -10.43 -6.42 -17.75
N ALA A 21 -11.04 -5.22 -17.75
CA ALA A 21 -10.43 -4.02 -18.33
C ALA A 21 -9.15 -3.61 -17.59
N GLY A 22 -9.16 -3.64 -16.25
CA GLY A 22 -7.97 -3.34 -15.44
C GLY A 22 -6.85 -4.35 -15.67
N ALA A 23 -7.18 -5.65 -15.68
CA ALA A 23 -6.21 -6.71 -15.95
C ALA A 23 -5.59 -6.59 -17.36
N ALA A 24 -6.41 -6.34 -18.38
CA ALA A 24 -5.95 -6.17 -19.76
C ALA A 24 -5.03 -4.96 -19.92
N ALA A 25 -5.39 -3.81 -19.32
CA ALA A 25 -4.55 -2.61 -19.33
C ALA A 25 -3.19 -2.89 -18.68
N THR A 26 -3.18 -3.56 -17.52
CA THR A 26 -1.93 -3.93 -16.83
C THR A 26 -1.05 -4.82 -17.70
N ILE A 27 -1.61 -5.88 -18.28
CA ILE A 27 -0.88 -6.78 -19.17
C ILE A 27 -0.27 -5.99 -20.34
N LEU A 28 -1.08 -5.22 -21.08
CA LEU A 28 -0.63 -4.47 -22.26
C LEU A 28 0.57 -3.56 -21.98
N TYR A 29 0.51 -2.73 -20.92
CA TYR A 29 1.62 -1.83 -20.65
C TYR A 29 2.86 -2.55 -20.09
N THR A 30 2.68 -3.68 -19.40
CA THR A 30 3.79 -4.48 -18.86
C THR A 30 4.57 -5.17 -19.99
N PHE A 31 3.87 -5.65 -21.02
CA PHE A 31 4.49 -6.30 -22.18
C PHE A 31 5.20 -5.31 -23.11
N ILE A 32 4.65 -4.10 -23.31
CA ILE A 32 5.23 -3.10 -24.23
C ILE A 32 6.46 -2.41 -23.63
N GLY A 33 6.45 -2.12 -22.33
CA GLY A 33 7.42 -1.19 -21.74
C GLY A 33 8.62 -1.81 -21.01
N GLY A 34 8.67 -3.12 -20.82
CA GLY A 34 9.76 -3.80 -20.12
C GLY A 34 9.98 -3.32 -18.66
N PHE A 35 11.17 -3.56 -18.09
CA PHE A 35 11.48 -3.28 -16.68
C PHE A 35 11.36 -1.78 -16.30
N LEU A 36 11.68 -0.87 -17.21
CA LEU A 36 11.60 0.57 -17.00
C LEU A 36 10.15 1.04 -16.82
N ALA A 37 9.23 0.57 -17.67
CA ALA A 37 7.82 0.94 -17.54
C ALA A 37 7.20 0.40 -16.25
N VAL A 38 7.54 -0.83 -15.85
CA VAL A 38 7.07 -1.39 -14.58
C VAL A 38 7.53 -0.53 -13.40
N SER A 39 8.82 -0.17 -13.35
CA SER A 39 9.37 0.67 -12.28
C SER A 39 8.74 2.08 -12.22
N TRP A 40 8.43 2.66 -13.38
CA TRP A 40 7.75 3.96 -13.45
C TRP A 40 6.31 3.87 -12.93
N THR A 41 5.55 2.85 -13.33
CA THR A 41 4.17 2.66 -12.86
C THR A 41 4.09 2.35 -11.36
N ASP A 42 5.04 1.57 -10.83
CA ASP A 42 5.14 1.30 -9.39
C ASP A 42 5.40 2.59 -8.58
N THR A 43 6.31 3.45 -9.07
CA THR A 43 6.62 4.74 -8.44
C THR A 43 5.41 5.69 -8.45
N VAL A 44 4.68 5.75 -9.56
CA VAL A 44 3.46 6.55 -9.67
C VAL A 44 2.37 6.01 -8.75
N GLN A 45 2.16 4.69 -8.71
CA GLN A 45 1.17 4.07 -7.82
C GLN A 45 1.49 4.32 -6.35
N ALA A 46 2.75 4.12 -5.94
CA ALA A 46 3.19 4.38 -4.57
C ALA A 46 2.96 5.85 -4.19
N SER A 47 3.30 6.77 -5.10
CA SER A 47 3.09 8.21 -4.89
C SER A 47 1.61 8.55 -4.75
N LEU A 48 0.75 8.05 -5.64
CA LEU A 48 -0.71 8.22 -5.57
C LEU A 48 -1.31 7.64 -4.28
N MET A 49 -0.80 6.51 -3.80
CA MET A 49 -1.24 5.92 -2.53
C MET A 49 -0.86 6.80 -1.33
N ILE A 50 0.35 7.37 -1.31
CA ILE A 50 0.78 8.30 -0.25
C ILE A 50 -0.13 9.54 -0.25
N PHE A 51 -0.39 10.12 -1.43
CA PHE A 51 -1.32 11.24 -1.54
C PHE A 51 -2.72 10.88 -1.06
N ALA A 52 -3.26 9.73 -1.46
CA ALA A 52 -4.58 9.28 -1.02
C ALA A 52 -4.65 9.10 0.51
N LEU A 53 -3.61 8.55 1.13
CA LEU A 53 -3.54 8.36 2.59
C LEU A 53 -3.51 9.69 3.37
N ILE A 54 -2.94 10.74 2.80
CA ILE A 54 -2.90 12.08 3.42
C ILE A 54 -4.18 12.87 3.11
N LEU A 55 -4.61 12.85 1.85
CA LEU A 55 -5.73 13.67 1.36
C LEU A 55 -7.07 13.19 1.94
N THR A 56 -7.26 11.87 2.06
CA THR A 56 -8.49 11.27 2.58
C THR A 56 -8.86 11.79 3.98
N PRO A 57 -7.99 11.67 5.01
CA PRO A 57 -8.34 12.17 6.35
C PRO A 57 -8.51 13.69 6.37
N VAL A 58 -7.74 14.46 5.58
CA VAL A 58 -7.88 15.92 5.51
C VAL A 58 -9.26 16.32 4.98
N ILE A 59 -9.71 15.72 3.87
CA ILE A 59 -11.02 16.00 3.29
C ILE A 59 -12.14 15.59 4.25
N VAL A 60 -12.02 14.42 4.89
CA VAL A 60 -13.01 13.96 5.87
C VAL A 60 -13.13 14.97 7.01
N ILE A 61 -12.02 15.43 7.59
CA ILE A 61 -12.03 16.38 8.71
C ILE A 61 -12.67 17.72 8.31
N ILE A 62 -12.37 18.23 7.12
CA ILE A 62 -12.97 19.49 6.63
C ILE A 62 -14.47 19.31 6.36
N SER A 63 -14.88 18.17 5.77
CA SER A 63 -16.28 17.91 5.43
C SER A 63 -17.21 17.76 6.64
N VAL A 64 -16.66 17.38 7.80
CA VAL A 64 -17.41 17.17 9.04
C VAL A 64 -17.52 18.45 9.88
N GLY A 65 -16.83 19.55 9.52
CA GLY A 65 -16.89 20.82 10.24
C GLY A 65 -15.59 21.22 10.95
N GLY A 66 -14.53 20.40 10.84
CA GLY A 66 -13.23 20.64 11.46
C GLY A 66 -12.83 19.55 12.46
N PHE A 67 -11.68 19.73 13.12
CA PHE A 67 -11.11 18.73 14.04
C PHE A 67 -12.00 18.46 15.26
N GLY A 68 -12.70 19.48 15.79
CA GLY A 68 -13.58 19.34 16.95
C GLY A 68 -14.80 18.47 16.65
N ASP A 69 -15.54 18.83 15.61
CA ASP A 69 -16.76 18.12 15.20
C ASP A 69 -16.44 16.71 14.68
N SER A 70 -15.29 16.54 14.03
CA SER A 70 -14.81 15.21 13.60
C SER A 70 -14.62 14.25 14.78
N LEU A 71 -14.03 14.74 15.88
CA LEU A 71 -13.86 13.93 17.08
C LEU A 71 -15.19 13.65 17.79
N GLU A 72 -16.15 14.57 17.71
CA GLU A 72 -17.48 14.38 18.29
C GLU A 72 -18.30 13.36 17.49
N VAL A 73 -18.27 13.41 16.16
CA VAL A 73 -18.89 12.38 15.29
C VAL A 73 -18.28 11.00 15.53
N ILE A 74 -16.96 10.90 15.69
CA ILE A 74 -16.29 9.63 16.01
C ILE A 74 -16.73 9.12 17.40
N LYS A 75 -16.81 10.00 18.41
CA LYS A 75 -17.28 9.67 19.75
C LYS A 75 -18.74 9.21 19.78
N GLN A 76 -19.61 9.84 18.99
CA GLN A 76 -21.02 9.46 18.88
C GLN A 76 -21.21 8.10 18.22
N LYS A 77 -20.36 7.73 17.25
CA LYS A 77 -20.44 6.43 16.58
C LYS A 77 -19.85 5.31 17.44
N SER A 78 -18.69 5.50 18.06
CA SER A 78 -18.15 4.61 19.10
C SER A 78 -16.99 5.31 19.85
N ILE A 79 -17.13 5.50 21.17
CA ILE A 79 -16.06 6.02 22.05
C ILE A 79 -14.77 5.17 21.98
N GLU A 80 -14.89 3.91 21.56
CA GLU A 80 -13.78 2.95 21.44
C GLU A 80 -12.83 3.21 20.25
N ASN A 81 -13.26 3.89 19.18
CA ASN A 81 -12.41 4.15 18.01
C ASN A 81 -11.43 5.31 18.20
N VAL A 82 -11.54 6.04 19.31
CA VAL A 82 -10.67 7.19 19.64
C VAL A 82 -9.39 6.72 20.34
N ASP A 83 -9.43 5.54 20.96
CA ASP A 83 -8.34 5.02 21.77
C ASP A 83 -7.46 4.11 20.91
N MET A 84 -6.35 4.66 20.37
CA MET A 84 -5.42 3.96 19.46
C MET A 84 -4.84 2.66 20.05
N LEU A 85 -4.96 2.46 21.35
CA LEU A 85 -4.42 1.32 22.09
C LEU A 85 -5.50 0.32 22.54
N LYS A 86 -6.79 0.63 22.39
CA LYS A 86 -7.87 -0.34 22.67
C LYS A 86 -8.07 -1.27 21.48
N GLY A 87 -8.19 -2.57 21.76
CA GLY A 87 -8.28 -3.61 20.74
C GLY A 87 -6.94 -4.29 20.40
N LEU A 88 -5.84 -3.84 21.02
CA LEU A 88 -4.55 -4.56 21.04
C LEU A 88 -4.63 -5.81 21.93
N ASN A 89 -5.46 -6.77 21.53
CA ASN A 89 -5.45 -8.11 22.09
C ASN A 89 -4.19 -8.84 21.62
N PHE A 90 -3.80 -9.91 22.30
CA PHE A 90 -2.66 -10.75 21.92
C PHE A 90 -2.69 -11.16 20.43
N VAL A 91 -3.90 -11.41 19.89
CA VAL A 91 -4.15 -11.69 18.48
C VAL A 91 -3.85 -10.49 17.56
N ALA A 92 -4.19 -9.27 17.97
CA ALA A 92 -3.91 -8.05 17.21
C ALA A 92 -2.40 -7.76 17.17
N ILE A 93 -1.69 -8.00 18.28
CA ILE A 93 -0.22 -7.89 18.34
C ILE A 93 0.42 -8.89 17.38
N ILE A 94 0.03 -10.17 17.44
CA ILE A 94 0.54 -11.19 16.51
C ILE A 94 0.19 -10.86 15.05
N SER A 95 -0.99 -10.30 14.78
CA SER A 95 -1.39 -9.91 13.43
C SER A 95 -0.56 -8.75 12.87
N LEU A 96 -0.28 -7.73 13.69
CA LEU A 96 0.60 -6.61 13.34
C LEU A 96 2.05 -7.08 13.14
N MET A 97 2.53 -7.99 14.01
CA MET A 97 3.84 -8.64 13.84
C MET A 97 3.88 -9.52 12.60
N GLY A 98 2.79 -10.21 12.25
CA GLY A 98 2.68 -11.02 11.04
C GLY A 98 2.81 -10.18 9.77
N TRP A 99 2.25 -8.96 9.77
CA TRP A 99 2.46 -7.99 8.69
C TRP A 99 3.93 -7.53 8.62
N GLY A 100 4.52 -7.14 9.74
CA GLY A 100 5.91 -6.68 9.81
C GLY A 100 6.94 -7.75 9.43
N LEU A 101 6.83 -8.94 10.03
CA LEU A 101 7.70 -10.09 9.76
C LEU A 101 7.43 -10.70 8.37
N GLY A 102 6.19 -10.69 7.91
CA GLY A 102 5.80 -11.16 6.59
C GLY A 102 6.46 -10.38 5.47
N TYR A 103 6.58 -9.05 5.60
CA TYR A 103 7.29 -8.21 4.64
C TYR A 103 8.80 -8.53 4.60
N PHE A 104 9.43 -8.73 5.76
CA PHE A 104 10.83 -9.17 5.85
C PHE A 104 11.06 -10.58 5.30
N GLY A 105 10.08 -11.47 5.44
CA GLY A 105 10.14 -12.85 4.97
C GLY A 105 9.94 -13.04 3.46
N GLN A 106 9.59 -11.98 2.71
CA GLN A 106 9.37 -12.10 1.27
C GLN A 106 10.68 -12.47 0.54
N PRO A 107 10.78 -13.67 -0.08
CA PRO A 107 12.03 -14.16 -0.69
C PRO A 107 12.61 -13.20 -1.74
N HIS A 108 11.74 -12.43 -2.40
CA HIS A 108 12.08 -11.44 -3.42
C HIS A 108 12.85 -10.22 -2.88
N ILE A 109 12.60 -9.83 -1.62
CA ILE A 109 13.31 -8.72 -0.96
C ILE A 109 14.67 -9.22 -0.46
N LEU A 110 14.67 -10.38 0.21
CA LEU A 110 15.89 -11.03 0.71
C LEU A 110 16.88 -11.37 -0.41
N ALA A 111 16.40 -11.91 -1.54
CA ALA A 111 17.25 -12.25 -2.68
C ALA A 111 17.85 -11.00 -3.39
N ARG A 112 17.20 -9.83 -3.29
CA ARG A 112 17.76 -8.55 -3.79
C ARG A 112 18.84 -8.02 -2.85
N LEU A 113 18.61 -8.08 -1.54
CA LEU A 113 19.57 -7.63 -0.55
C LEU A 113 20.84 -8.50 -0.56
N TRP A 114 20.67 -9.82 -0.63
CA TRP A 114 21.77 -10.79 -0.70
C TRP A 114 22.64 -10.60 -1.93
N ARG A 115 22.03 -10.39 -3.11
CA ARG A 115 22.79 -10.07 -4.34
C ARG A 115 23.62 -8.80 -4.20
N ARG A 116 23.06 -7.72 -3.64
CA ARG A 116 23.79 -6.47 -3.40
C ARG A 116 24.97 -6.65 -2.44
N ILE A 117 24.81 -7.47 -1.39
CA ILE A 117 25.88 -7.75 -0.43
C ILE A 117 27.01 -8.54 -1.08
N LEU A 118 26.68 -9.60 -1.83
CA LEU A 118 27.68 -10.43 -2.52
C LEU A 118 28.50 -9.63 -3.54
N THR A 119 27.87 -8.73 -4.30
CA THR A 119 28.59 -7.86 -5.26
C THR A 119 29.55 -6.89 -4.56
N THR A 120 29.15 -6.32 -3.42
CA THR A 120 30.00 -5.40 -2.64
C THR A 120 31.17 -6.12 -1.97
N VAL A 121 30.95 -7.31 -1.40
CA VAL A 121 32.02 -8.11 -0.79
C VAL A 121 33.01 -8.60 -1.86
N SER A 122 32.53 -9.01 -3.03
CA SER A 122 33.39 -9.39 -4.15
C SER A 122 34.22 -8.22 -4.64
N SER A 123 33.68 -7.00 -4.72
CA SER A 123 34.46 -5.82 -5.16
C SER A 123 35.51 -5.39 -4.12
N MET A 124 35.22 -5.55 -2.82
CA MET A 124 36.20 -5.25 -1.75
C MET A 124 37.39 -6.22 -1.73
N ARG A 125 37.17 -7.49 -2.09
CA ARG A 125 38.24 -8.49 -2.21
C ARG A 125 39.19 -8.25 -3.39
N VAL A 126 38.78 -7.50 -4.41
CA VAL A 126 39.59 -7.22 -5.60
C VAL A 126 40.45 -5.96 -5.44
N VAL A 127 40.09 -5.06 -4.53
CA VAL A 127 40.84 -3.81 -4.25
C VAL A 127 41.93 -3.98 -3.18
N SER A 128 41.98 -5.15 -2.52
CA SER A 128 42.94 -5.46 -1.45
C SER A 128 44.20 -6.20 -1.93
N VAL A 129 44.51 -6.19 -3.24
CA VAL A 129 45.73 -6.74 -3.85
C VAL A 129 46.43 -5.68 -4.68
#